data_AF-A0A8T3XBJ4-F1
#
_entry.id   AF-A0A8T3XBJ4-F1
#
_cell.length_a   1.000
_cell.length_b   1.000
_cell.length_c   1.000
_cell.angle_alpha   90.00
_cell.angle_beta   90.00
_cell.angle_gamma   90.00
#
_symmetry.space_group_name_H-M   'P 1'
#
loop_
_entity.id
_entity.type
_entity.pdbx_description
1 polymer ?
#
loop_
_entity_poly.entity_id
_entity_poly.type
_entity_poly.pdbx_seq_one_letter_code
_entity_poly.pdbx_strand_id
1 'polypeptide(L)'
;MKRFTKLEIDKWRSIFIERGYPQRNANLDGRVIAYFVMPMNIFQGIPNGLFRMTGDIKEGYIIGVSQQVPLEIQPHFAVSEHDEFMVYGLNDQQRTLHSEQNILRILGGSNLRKIYIPNKVRLYDHIITNAKDDLEKWGFTEKDYKGFILARYYLNLVVTKS
;
A
#
# COMPACT_ATOMS: atom_id res chain seq x y z
N MET A 1 8.02 4.40 12.73
CA MET A 1 8.47 4.59 11.32
C MET A 1 9.02 5.99 11.11
N LYS A 2 9.96 6.15 10.16
CA LYS A 2 10.61 7.43 9.83
C LYS A 2 9.66 8.35 9.05
N ARG A 3 9.55 9.60 9.47
CA ARG A 3 8.93 10.68 8.67
C ARG A 3 10.00 11.34 7.80
N PHE A 4 9.63 11.69 6.58
CA PHE A 4 10.52 12.35 5.63
C PHE A 4 10.16 13.81 5.46
N THR A 5 11.19 14.62 5.23
CA THR A 5 11.01 16.03 4.91
C THR A 5 10.53 16.20 3.46
N LYS A 6 9.96 17.37 3.16
CA LYS A 6 9.54 17.79 1.83
C LYS A 6 10.69 17.70 0.84
N LEU A 7 11.89 18.11 1.25
CA LEU A 7 13.08 18.04 0.41
C LEU A 7 13.45 16.59 0.08
N GLU A 8 13.41 15.67 1.05
CA GLU A 8 13.67 14.25 0.80
C GLU A 8 12.61 13.65 -0.14
N ILE A 9 11.34 13.97 0.09
CA ILE A 9 10.22 13.51 -0.75
C ILE A 9 10.36 14.06 -2.17
N ASP A 10 10.55 15.36 -2.33
CA ASP A 10 10.68 16.00 -3.64
C ASP A 10 11.91 15.46 -4.40
N LYS A 11 13.03 15.20 -3.71
CA LYS A 11 14.21 14.54 -4.29
C LYS A 11 13.88 13.15 -4.84
N TRP A 12 13.21 12.30 -4.06
CA TRP A 12 12.83 10.96 -4.54
C TRP A 12 11.82 11.02 -5.69
N ARG A 13 10.91 12.00 -5.68
CA ARG A 13 9.98 12.23 -6.79
C ARG A 13 10.73 12.54 -8.07
N SER A 14 11.72 13.44 -8.03
CA SER A 14 12.57 13.75 -9.18
C SER A 14 13.33 12.51 -9.67
N ILE A 15 13.90 11.70 -8.77
CA ILE A 15 14.57 10.45 -9.13
C ILE A 15 13.63 9.49 -9.87
N PHE A 16 12.37 9.36 -9.44
CA PHE A 16 11.41 8.48 -10.11
C PHE A 16 11.03 9.00 -11.50
N ILE A 17 10.90 10.31 -11.65
CA ILE A 17 10.64 10.97 -12.93
C ILE A 17 11.84 10.77 -13.88
N GLU A 18 13.06 11.02 -13.42
CA GLU A 18 14.30 10.84 -14.19
C GLU A 18 14.50 9.39 -14.64
N ARG A 19 14.09 8.43 -13.81
CA ARG A 19 14.10 7.00 -14.15
C ARG A 19 12.96 6.57 -15.10
N GLY A 20 12.08 7.48 -15.47
CA GLY A 20 10.97 7.23 -16.39
C GLY A 20 9.86 6.37 -15.81
N TYR A 21 9.70 6.32 -14.47
CA TYR A 21 8.62 5.56 -13.86
C TYR A 21 7.27 6.23 -14.18
N PRO A 22 6.29 5.51 -14.77
CA PRO A 22 5.02 6.10 -15.12
C PRO A 22 4.29 6.65 -13.89
N GLN A 23 3.95 7.94 -13.91
CA GLN A 23 3.08 8.54 -12.91
C GLN A 23 1.62 8.44 -13.36
N ARG A 24 0.74 8.07 -12.43
CA ARG A 24 -0.71 7.93 -12.66
C ARG A 24 -1.48 8.57 -11.52
N ASN A 25 -2.75 8.84 -11.76
CA ASN A 25 -3.68 9.34 -10.75
C ASN A 25 -4.76 8.30 -10.47
N ALA A 26 -4.96 7.98 -9.20
CA ALA A 26 -6.09 7.23 -8.71
C ALA A 26 -7.22 8.22 -8.36
N ASN A 27 -8.36 8.06 -9.03
CA ASN A 27 -9.57 8.85 -8.78
C ASN A 27 -10.62 7.93 -8.16
N LEU A 28 -10.61 7.78 -6.84
CA LEU A 28 -11.49 6.85 -6.11
C LEU A 28 -12.10 7.54 -4.90
N ASP A 29 -13.41 7.35 -4.68
CA ASP A 29 -14.11 7.83 -3.47
C ASP A 29 -13.94 9.35 -3.22
N GLY A 30 -13.95 10.14 -4.29
CA GLY A 30 -13.76 11.60 -4.24
C GLY A 30 -12.31 12.06 -4.02
N ARG A 31 -11.35 11.13 -3.98
CA ARG A 31 -9.92 11.42 -3.78
C ARG A 31 -9.18 11.38 -5.11
N VAL A 32 -8.18 12.24 -5.24
CA VAL A 32 -7.23 12.24 -6.34
C VAL A 32 -5.84 12.04 -5.75
N ILE A 33 -5.27 10.85 -5.97
CA ILE A 33 -3.98 10.45 -5.41
C ILE A 33 -3.01 10.14 -6.55
N ALA A 34 -1.88 10.82 -6.58
CA ALA A 34 -0.81 10.53 -7.53
C ALA A 34 0.05 9.37 -7.02
N TYR A 35 0.41 8.45 -7.91
CA TYR A 35 1.29 7.32 -7.61
C TYR A 35 2.19 6.98 -8.79
N PHE A 36 3.34 6.35 -8.51
CA PHE A 36 4.26 5.84 -9.52
C PHE A 36 4.06 4.35 -9.74
N VAL A 37 4.18 3.90 -10.99
CA VAL A 37 4.29 2.48 -11.33
C VAL A 37 5.76 2.13 -11.36
N MET A 38 6.18 1.24 -10.46
CA MET A 38 7.60 0.94 -10.23
C MET A 38 7.96 -0.47 -10.71
N PRO A 39 9.17 -0.68 -11.26
CA PRO A 39 9.59 -2.00 -11.71
C PRO A 39 9.81 -2.94 -10.52
N MET A 40 9.57 -4.24 -10.77
CA MET A 40 9.58 -5.28 -9.72
C MET A 40 10.92 -5.37 -8.97
N ASN A 41 12.03 -5.14 -9.66
CA ASN A 41 13.38 -5.22 -9.08
C ASN A 41 13.58 -4.27 -7.89
N ILE A 42 12.84 -3.16 -7.83
CA ILE A 42 12.89 -2.23 -6.68
C ILE A 42 12.31 -2.85 -5.42
N PHE A 43 11.37 -3.79 -5.55
CA PHE A 43 10.69 -4.43 -4.43
C PHE A 43 11.41 -5.69 -3.93
N GLN A 44 12.62 -5.98 -4.41
CA GLN A 44 13.47 -7.09 -3.92
C GLN A 44 12.75 -8.45 -3.86
N GLY A 45 11.84 -8.72 -4.81
CA GLY A 45 11.09 -9.97 -4.89
C GLY A 45 9.76 -9.98 -4.10
N ILE A 46 9.39 -8.90 -3.43
CA ILE A 46 8.07 -8.78 -2.78
C ILE A 46 6.97 -8.76 -3.85
N PRO A 47 6.04 -9.73 -3.85
CA PRO A 47 4.97 -9.78 -4.82
C PRO A 47 4.00 -8.61 -4.60
N ASN A 48 3.57 -7.96 -5.68
CA ASN A 48 2.60 -6.85 -5.61
C ASN A 48 3.03 -5.72 -4.65
N GLY A 49 4.34 -5.49 -4.56
CA GLY A 49 4.94 -4.56 -3.60
C GLY A 49 4.37 -3.14 -3.67
N LEU A 50 4.36 -2.50 -2.51
CA LEU A 50 4.00 -1.10 -2.29
C LEU A 50 5.21 -0.35 -1.75
N PHE A 51 5.43 0.85 -2.26
CA PHE A 51 6.47 1.76 -1.81
C PHE A 51 5.80 3.01 -1.27
N ARG A 52 6.36 3.54 -0.18
CA ARG A 52 5.86 4.75 0.43
C ARG A 52 6.98 5.58 1.03
N MET A 53 6.87 6.89 0.83
CA MET A 53 7.52 7.89 1.68
C MET A 53 6.46 8.89 2.14
N THR A 54 6.41 9.15 3.43
CA THR A 54 5.40 10.04 4.03
C THR A 54 6.09 11.02 4.98
N GLY A 55 5.78 12.29 4.82
CA GLY A 55 6.11 13.33 5.78
C GLY A 55 4.89 13.74 6.59
N ASP A 56 4.96 14.88 7.26
CA ASP A 56 3.75 15.51 7.79
C ASP A 56 2.84 16.00 6.66
N ILE A 57 1.59 16.38 7.00
CA ILE A 57 0.58 16.83 6.01
C ILE A 57 1.13 17.92 5.09
N LYS A 58 1.97 18.82 5.61
CA LYS A 58 2.60 19.91 4.84
C LYS A 58 3.80 19.47 3.99
N GLU A 59 4.45 18.37 4.36
CA GLU A 59 5.64 17.85 3.69
C GLU A 59 5.27 16.98 2.47
N GLY A 60 4.12 16.30 2.54
CA GLY A 60 3.55 15.50 1.45
C GLY A 60 3.91 14.02 1.52
N TYR A 61 3.77 13.32 0.38
CA TYR A 61 4.04 11.89 0.26
C TYR A 61 4.46 11.48 -1.16
N ILE A 62 4.98 10.25 -1.27
CA ILE A 62 5.13 9.47 -2.50
C ILE A 62 4.54 8.09 -2.25
N ILE A 63 3.78 7.59 -3.23
CA ILE A 63 3.29 6.22 -3.29
C ILE A 63 3.80 5.59 -4.58
N GLY A 64 4.27 4.35 -4.47
CA GLY A 64 4.68 3.52 -5.59
C GLY A 64 3.94 2.18 -5.55
N VAL A 65 3.50 1.73 -6.71
CA VAL A 65 2.83 0.43 -6.89
C VAL A 65 3.66 -0.40 -7.85
N SER A 66 3.95 -1.65 -7.49
CA SER A 66 4.66 -2.58 -8.37
C SER A 66 3.91 -2.79 -9.68
N GLN A 67 4.64 -2.79 -10.80
CA GLN A 67 4.09 -3.10 -12.12
C GLN A 67 3.49 -4.51 -12.22
N GLN A 68 3.79 -5.40 -11.26
CA GLN A 68 3.17 -6.73 -11.18
C GLN A 68 1.69 -6.66 -10.79
N VAL A 69 1.26 -5.60 -10.12
CA VAL A 69 -0.14 -5.39 -9.75
C VAL A 69 -0.94 -5.16 -11.03
N PRO A 70 -2.01 -5.95 -11.29
CA PRO A 70 -2.86 -5.77 -12.46
C PRO A 70 -3.36 -4.33 -12.59
N LEU A 71 -3.33 -3.81 -13.82
CA LEU A 71 -3.55 -2.40 -14.13
C LEU A 71 -4.83 -1.83 -13.51
N GLU A 72 -5.93 -2.57 -13.61
CA GLU A 72 -7.26 -2.21 -13.10
C GLU A 72 -7.35 -2.05 -11.57
N ILE A 73 -6.45 -2.69 -10.81
CA ILE A 73 -6.43 -2.60 -9.35
C ILE A 73 -5.26 -1.79 -8.79
N GLN A 74 -4.34 -1.30 -9.64
CA GLN A 74 -3.26 -0.42 -9.19
C GLN A 74 -3.77 0.84 -8.46
N PRO A 75 -4.84 1.53 -8.91
CA PRO A 75 -5.40 2.66 -8.17
C PRO A 75 -5.83 2.27 -6.75
N HIS A 76 -6.43 1.10 -6.58
CA HIS A 76 -6.90 0.61 -5.29
C HIS A 76 -5.74 0.28 -4.34
N PHE A 77 -4.64 -0.27 -4.87
CA PHE A 77 -3.39 -0.46 -4.13
C PHE A 77 -2.79 0.86 -3.66
N ALA A 78 -2.74 1.87 -4.53
CA ALA A 78 -2.24 3.19 -4.19
C ALA A 78 -3.12 3.88 -3.12
N VAL A 79 -4.45 3.82 -3.25
CA VAL A 79 -5.37 4.41 -2.27
C VAL A 79 -5.31 3.68 -0.93
N SER A 80 -5.16 2.35 -0.93
CA SER A 80 -4.95 1.59 0.30
C SER A 80 -3.73 2.09 1.07
N GLU A 81 -2.60 2.22 0.36
CA GLU A 81 -1.36 2.72 0.96
C GLU A 81 -1.53 4.15 1.44
N HIS A 82 -2.15 5.03 0.64
CA HIS A 82 -2.47 6.40 1.07
C HIS A 82 -3.27 6.41 2.38
N ASP A 83 -4.35 5.66 2.44
CA ASP A 83 -5.30 5.69 3.54
C ASP A 83 -4.68 5.20 4.85
N GLU A 84 -3.88 4.14 4.78
CA GLU A 84 -3.19 3.62 5.96
C GLU A 84 -2.37 4.72 6.67
N PHE A 85 -1.69 5.58 5.92
CA PHE A 85 -0.72 6.52 6.50
C PHE A 85 -1.16 7.98 6.55
N MET A 86 -1.99 8.42 5.60
CA MET A 86 -2.44 9.81 5.52
C MET A 86 -3.80 10.02 6.17
N VAL A 87 -4.66 9.00 6.20
CA VAL A 87 -6.02 9.11 6.74
C VAL A 87 -6.10 8.54 8.16
N TYR A 88 -5.70 7.29 8.36
CA TYR A 88 -5.72 6.66 9.68
C TYR A 88 -4.48 7.01 10.50
N GLY A 89 -3.32 7.02 9.84
CA GLY A 89 -2.07 7.48 10.43
C GLY A 89 -1.47 6.49 11.44
N LEU A 90 -0.27 6.84 11.94
CA LEU A 90 0.56 5.91 12.73
C LEU A 90 0.03 5.61 14.13
N ASN A 91 -0.87 6.45 14.63
CA ASN A 91 -1.44 6.31 15.97
C ASN A 91 -2.59 5.29 15.99
N ASP A 92 -3.19 4.99 14.84
CA ASP A 92 -4.19 3.96 14.70
C ASP A 92 -3.52 2.58 14.56
N GLN A 93 -3.75 1.73 15.55
CA GLN A 93 -3.19 0.37 15.59
C GLN A 93 -3.82 -0.58 14.57
N GLN A 94 -4.99 -0.23 14.03
CA GLN A 94 -5.74 -1.00 13.05
C GLN A 94 -5.77 -0.32 11.67
N ARG A 95 -4.94 0.70 11.44
CA ARG A 95 -4.89 1.45 10.18
C ARG A 95 -4.81 0.59 8.92
N THR A 96 -4.06 -0.51 8.94
CA THR A 96 -3.94 -1.43 7.80
C THR A 96 -5.28 -2.14 7.56
N LEU A 97 -5.93 -2.62 8.62
CA LEU A 97 -7.26 -3.24 8.52
C LEU A 97 -8.30 -2.23 8.05
N HIS A 98 -8.32 -1.03 8.62
CA HIS A 98 -9.25 0.03 8.24
C HIS A 98 -9.07 0.44 6.78
N SER A 99 -7.82 0.53 6.30
CA SER A 99 -7.51 0.76 4.89
C SER A 99 -8.12 -0.32 4.00
N GLU A 100 -7.92 -1.60 4.32
CA GLU A 100 -8.50 -2.69 3.52
C GLU A 100 -10.03 -2.70 3.56
N GLN A 101 -10.64 -2.44 4.72
CA GLN A 101 -12.09 -2.30 4.85
C GLN A 101 -12.61 -1.16 3.96
N ASN A 102 -11.90 -0.03 3.92
CA ASN A 102 -12.27 1.08 3.07
C ASN A 102 -12.18 0.72 1.59
N ILE A 103 -11.11 0.04 1.16
CA ILE A 103 -11.00 -0.39 -0.24
C ILE A 103 -12.09 -1.40 -0.62
N LEU A 104 -12.41 -2.35 0.24
CA LEU A 104 -13.51 -3.28 -0.05
C LEU A 104 -14.88 -2.60 -0.10
N ARG A 105 -15.09 -1.53 0.67
CA ARG A 105 -16.28 -0.67 0.55
C ARG A 105 -16.29 0.04 -0.80
N ILE A 106 -15.18 0.65 -1.21
CA ILE A 106 -15.04 1.35 -2.50
C ILE A 106 -15.30 0.39 -3.68
N LEU A 107 -14.74 -0.82 -3.59
CA LEU A 107 -14.92 -1.85 -4.60
C LEU A 107 -16.35 -2.42 -4.62
N GLY A 108 -17.14 -2.25 -3.55
CA GLY A 108 -18.54 -2.64 -3.50
C GLY A 108 -18.77 -4.10 -3.87
N GLY A 109 -19.70 -4.37 -4.80
CA GLY A 109 -19.94 -5.71 -5.38
C GLY A 109 -19.20 -5.97 -6.70
N SER A 110 -18.20 -5.15 -7.05
CA SER A 110 -17.54 -5.25 -8.35
C SER A 110 -16.70 -6.52 -8.51
N ASN A 111 -16.56 -6.98 -9.76
CA ASN A 111 -15.67 -8.10 -10.11
C ASN A 111 -14.20 -7.82 -9.79
N LEU A 112 -13.80 -6.54 -9.65
CA LEU A 112 -12.45 -6.16 -9.25
C LEU A 112 -12.06 -6.73 -7.88
N ARG A 113 -13.01 -7.03 -6.98
CA ARG A 113 -12.71 -7.71 -5.70
C ARG A 113 -12.05 -9.07 -5.88
N LYS A 114 -12.48 -9.83 -6.90
CA LYS A 114 -11.93 -11.15 -7.23
C LYS A 114 -10.46 -11.08 -7.68
N ILE A 115 -10.00 -9.88 -8.05
CA ILE A 115 -8.64 -9.61 -8.50
C ILE A 115 -7.84 -8.94 -7.38
N TYR A 116 -8.43 -7.94 -6.73
CA TYR A 116 -7.80 -7.19 -5.64
C TYR A 116 -7.45 -8.08 -4.46
N ILE A 117 -8.41 -8.86 -3.95
CA ILE A 117 -8.23 -9.60 -2.70
C ILE A 117 -7.09 -10.63 -2.79
N PRO A 118 -7.03 -11.53 -3.81
CA PRO A 118 -5.93 -12.49 -3.90
C PRO A 118 -4.54 -11.82 -4.02
N ASN A 119 -4.47 -10.67 -4.71
CA ASN A 119 -3.21 -9.93 -4.88
C ASN A 119 -2.74 -9.29 -3.57
N LYS A 120 -3.64 -8.72 -2.77
CA LYS A 120 -3.32 -8.19 -1.44
C LYS A 120 -2.99 -9.29 -0.44
N VAL A 121 -3.74 -10.40 -0.45
CA VAL A 121 -3.44 -11.57 0.40
C VAL A 121 -2.04 -12.10 0.10
N ARG A 122 -1.64 -12.21 -1.18
CA ARG A 122 -0.28 -12.64 -1.55
C ARG A 122 0.81 -11.68 -1.04
N LEU A 123 0.58 -10.38 -1.11
CA LEU A 123 1.49 -9.38 -0.54
C LEU A 123 1.63 -9.58 0.98
N TYR A 124 0.51 -9.69 1.69
CA TYR A 124 0.54 -9.86 3.15
C TYR A 124 1.11 -11.20 3.58
N ASP A 125 0.78 -12.30 2.90
CA ASP A 125 1.37 -13.62 3.18
C ASP A 125 2.89 -13.55 3.06
N HIS A 126 3.43 -12.89 2.02
CA HIS A 126 4.87 -12.70 1.87
C HIS A 126 5.46 -11.86 3.01
N ILE A 127 4.87 -10.71 3.34
CA ILE A 127 5.34 -9.84 4.43
C ILE A 127 5.33 -10.60 5.75
N ILE A 128 4.23 -11.26 6.09
CA ILE A 128 4.05 -11.98 7.36
C ILE A 128 5.07 -13.11 7.46
N THR A 129 5.24 -13.92 6.41
CA THR A 129 6.19 -15.04 6.44
C THR A 129 7.64 -14.55 6.63
N ASN A 130 8.05 -13.47 5.95
CA ASN A 130 9.45 -13.07 5.94
C ASN A 130 9.83 -12.10 7.07
N ALA A 131 8.86 -11.38 7.64
CA ALA A 131 9.12 -10.43 8.73
C ALA A 131 8.98 -11.07 10.13
N LYS A 132 8.38 -12.27 10.24
CA LYS A 132 8.08 -12.95 11.51
C LYS A 132 9.27 -13.02 12.47
N ASP A 133 10.46 -13.30 11.95
CA ASP A 133 11.66 -13.56 12.75
C ASP A 133 12.57 -12.32 12.92
N ASP A 134 12.37 -11.28 12.11
CA ASP A 134 13.18 -10.05 12.13
C ASP A 134 12.39 -8.86 11.57
N LEU A 135 11.52 -8.26 12.40
CA LEU A 135 10.69 -7.13 11.99
C LEU A 135 11.52 -5.88 11.65
N GLU A 136 12.65 -5.69 12.34
CA GLU A 136 13.48 -4.49 12.19
C GLU A 136 14.15 -4.44 10.82
N LYS A 137 14.67 -5.57 10.32
CA LYS A 137 15.21 -5.69 8.96
C LYS A 137 14.22 -5.23 7.88
N TRP A 138 12.92 -5.46 8.11
CA TRP A 138 11.85 -5.08 7.19
C TRP A 138 11.26 -3.69 7.49
N GLY A 139 11.78 -2.99 8.50
CA GLY A 139 11.32 -1.66 8.90
C GLY A 139 9.94 -1.64 9.55
N PHE A 140 9.51 -2.78 10.11
CA PHE A 140 8.21 -2.95 10.75
C PHE A 140 8.32 -2.98 12.27
N THR A 141 7.24 -2.56 12.93
CA THR A 141 7.02 -2.79 14.37
C THR A 141 6.13 -4.01 14.59
N GLU A 142 6.08 -4.52 15.82
CA GLU A 142 5.17 -5.61 16.18
C GLU A 142 3.69 -5.24 15.93
N LYS A 143 3.35 -3.94 16.08
CA LYS A 143 2.01 -3.44 15.78
C LYS A 143 1.69 -3.52 14.30
N ASP A 144 2.64 -3.18 13.44
CA ASP A 144 2.48 -3.28 11.98
C ASP A 144 2.27 -4.74 11.58
N TYR A 145 3.07 -5.65 12.15
CA TYR A 145 2.95 -7.09 11.92
C TYR A 145 1.56 -7.63 12.30
N LYS A 146 1.05 -7.27 13.48
CA LYS A 146 -0.32 -7.62 13.90
C LYS A 146 -1.38 -7.03 12.96
N GLY A 147 -1.19 -5.79 12.51
CA GLY A 147 -2.03 -5.13 11.52
C GLY A 147 -2.11 -5.90 10.20
N PHE A 148 -0.97 -6.36 9.68
CA PHE A 148 -0.93 -7.20 8.47
C PHE A 148 -1.68 -8.52 8.65
N ILE A 149 -1.52 -9.20 9.80
CA ILE A 149 -2.25 -10.44 10.10
C ILE A 149 -3.76 -10.20 10.11
N LEU A 150 -4.22 -9.14 10.78
CA LEU A 150 -5.65 -8.81 10.86
C LEU A 150 -6.23 -8.46 9.50
N ALA A 151 -5.54 -7.62 8.71
CA ALA A 151 -5.93 -7.27 7.36
C ALA A 151 -6.02 -8.51 6.46
N ARG A 152 -5.00 -9.38 6.50
CA ARG A 152 -4.96 -10.65 5.77
C ARG A 152 -6.11 -11.58 6.17
N TYR A 153 -6.40 -11.70 7.46
CA TYR A 153 -7.51 -12.50 7.96
C TYR A 153 -8.87 -11.96 7.47
N TYR A 154 -9.09 -10.66 7.60
CA TYR A 154 -10.30 -9.99 7.13
C TYR A 154 -10.54 -10.21 5.63
N LEU A 155 -9.51 -10.00 4.79
CA LEU A 155 -9.61 -10.21 3.35
C LEU A 155 -10.05 -11.64 3.01
N ASN A 156 -9.54 -12.65 3.70
CA ASN A 156 -9.93 -14.05 3.49
C ASN A 156 -11.35 -14.34 3.97
N LEU A 157 -11.76 -13.81 5.12
CA LEU A 157 -13.14 -13.95 5.62
C LEU A 157 -14.18 -13.37 4.66
N VAL A 158 -13.82 -12.29 3.97
CA VAL A 158 -14.73 -11.68 2.99
C VAL A 158 -14.87 -12.55 1.76
N VAL A 159 -13.79 -13.20 1.30
CA VAL A 159 -13.85 -14.15 0.17
C VAL A 159 -14.75 -15.33 0.48
N THR A 160 -14.71 -15.89 1.69
CA THR A 160 -15.54 -17.06 2.05
C THR A 160 -17.02 -16.75 2.20
N LYS A 161 -17.40 -15.47 2.33
CA LYS A 161 -18.78 -15.01 2.46
C LYS A 161 -19.37 -14.41 1.18
N SER A 162 -18.57 -14.26 0.12
CA SER A 162 -18.95 -13.66 -1.17
C SER A 162 -19.27 -14.76 -2.18
#